data_AF-A0A8C4V0S1-F1
#
_entry.id   AF-A0A8C4V0S1-F1
#
_cell.length_a   1.000
_cell.length_b   1.000
_cell.length_c   1.000
_cell.angle_alpha   90.00
_cell.angle_beta   90.00
_cell.angle_gamma   90.00
#
_symmetry.space_group_name_H-M   'P 1'
#
loop_
_entity.id
_entity.type
_entity.pdbx_description
1 polymer ?
#
loop_
_entity_poly.entity_id
_entity_poly.type
_entity_poly.pdbx_seq_one_letter_code
_entity_poly.pdbx_strand_id
1 'polypeptide(L)' 'SQDFICAGSAMMNSGGIGVPLGFPLGPTSVIQVTNLSSAVTSEQMRTLFGFLGDIEELRLCPPE' A
#
# COMPACT_ATOMS: atom_id res chain seq x y z
N SER A 1 -10.02 -11.93 11.48
CA SER A 1 -9.69 -10.69 10.76
C SER A 1 -8.64 -10.98 9.72
N GLN A 2 -8.65 -10.23 8.63
CA GLN A 2 -7.71 -10.37 7.52
C GLN A 2 -6.87 -9.10 7.39
N ASP A 3 -5.62 -9.27 7.01
CA ASP A 3 -4.64 -8.20 6.88
C ASP A 3 -4.25 -8.05 5.41
N PHE A 4 -4.13 -6.82 4.94
CA PHE A 4 -3.77 -6.47 3.57
C PHE A 4 -2.55 -5.56 3.55
N ILE A 5 -1.68 -5.78 2.58
CA ILE A 5 -0.54 -4.93 2.27
C ILE A 5 -0.79 -4.32 0.90
N CYS A 6 -0.89 -3.00 0.84
CA CYS A 6 -1.07 -2.24 -0.39
C CYS A 6 0.25 -1.54 -0.73
N ALA A 7 0.73 -1.65 -1.96
CA ALA A 7 1.89 -0.91 -2.46
C ALA A 7 1.51 -0.12 -3.72
N GLY A 8 2.00 1.10 -3.82
CA GLY A 8 1.80 1.95 -4.99
C GLY A 8 2.80 3.11 -5.02
N SER A 9 3.02 3.66 -6.21
CA SER A 9 4.05 4.67 -6.46
C SER A 9 3.58 6.12 -6.21
N ALA A 10 2.33 6.33 -5.80
CA ALA A 10 1.77 7.67 -5.52
C ALA A 10 1.22 7.89 -4.09
N MET A 11 1.21 6.86 -3.24
CA MET A 11 0.55 6.93 -1.92
C MET A 11 1.44 7.55 -0.84
N MET A 12 1.97 8.76 -1.03
CA MET A 12 2.43 9.71 0.01
C MET A 12 3.30 10.75 -0.69
N ASN A 13 2.70 11.88 -1.07
CA ASN A 13 3.47 13.06 -1.43
C ASN A 13 3.98 13.72 -0.13
N SER A 14 5.04 13.15 0.41
CA SER A 14 5.81 13.78 1.48
C SER A 14 7.25 13.86 1.00
N GLY A 15 7.69 15.08 0.67
CA GLY A 15 9.05 15.37 0.25
C GLY A 15 10.06 14.76 1.21
N GLY A 16 10.73 13.70 0.75
CA GLY A 16 11.82 13.04 1.45
C GLY A 16 13.14 13.46 0.84
N ILE A 17 13.99 14.08 1.65
CA ILE A 17 15.35 14.50 1.31
C ILE A 17 16.13 13.31 0.73
N GLY A 18 16.48 13.39 -0.56
CA GLY A 18 17.27 12.40 -1.27
C GLY A 18 18.69 12.31 -0.71
N VAL A 19 18.99 11.23 0.00
CA VAL A 19 20.36 10.79 0.29
C VAL A 19 20.74 9.66 -0.66
N PRO A 20 21.92 9.68 -1.31
CA PRO A 20 22.28 8.70 -2.32
C PRO A 20 22.93 7.47 -1.68
N LEU A 21 22.13 6.45 -1.34
CA LEU A 21 22.63 5.16 -0.82
C LEU A 21 22.40 3.96 -1.76
N GLY A 22 22.38 4.16 -3.09
CA GLY A 22 22.47 3.05 -4.05
C GLY A 22 21.27 2.09 -4.10
N PHE A 23 20.22 2.36 -3.32
CA PHE A 23 18.88 1.80 -3.53
C PHE A 23 18.03 2.86 -4.23
N PRO A 24 17.18 2.51 -5.21
CA PRO A 24 16.22 3.45 -5.77
C PRO A 24 15.22 3.82 -4.66
N LEU A 25 15.51 4.86 -3.89
CA LEU A 25 14.61 5.48 -2.92
C LEU A 25 13.55 6.33 -3.64
N GLY A 26 12.94 5.78 -4.69
CA GLY A 26 11.59 6.22 -5.03
C GLY A 26 10.72 5.88 -3.81
N PRO A 27 9.81 6.76 -3.38
CA PRO A 27 8.90 6.44 -2.29
C PRO A 27 8.04 5.25 -2.71
N THR A 28 8.45 4.03 -2.35
CA THR A 28 7.58 2.87 -2.39
C THR A 28 6.62 3.04 -1.24
N SER A 29 5.42 3.55 -1.53
CA SER A 29 4.41 3.76 -0.52
C SER A 29 3.71 2.46 -0.22
N VAL A 30 4.12 1.84 0.88
CA VAL A 30 3.50 0.60 1.39
C VAL A 30 2.59 0.96 2.56
N ILE A 31 1.31 0.58 2.45
CA ILE A 31 0.31 0.74 3.49
C ILE A 31 -0.11 -0.64 3.95
N GLN A 32 0.14 -0.94 5.22
CA GLN A 32 -0.37 -2.15 5.85
C GLN A 32 -1.69 -1.84 6.54
N VAL A 33 -2.70 -2.63 6.23
CA VAL A 33 -4.03 -2.53 6.82
C VAL A 33 -4.35 -3.82 7.51
N THR A 34 -4.51 -3.75 8.82
CA THR A 34 -4.73 -4.93 9.67
C THR A 34 -6.14 -4.94 10.24
N ASN A 35 -6.55 -6.08 10.78
CA ASN A 35 -7.79 -6.21 11.54
C ASN A 35 -9.08 -5.92 10.74
N LEU A 36 -9.11 -6.27 9.45
CA LEU A 36 -10.32 -6.12 8.64
C LEU A 36 -11.26 -7.32 8.82
N SER A 37 -12.56 -7.08 8.69
CA SER A 37 -13.57 -8.14 8.65
C SER A 37 -13.37 -9.02 7.41
N SER A 38 -13.65 -10.33 7.50
CA SER A 38 -13.65 -11.25 6.33
C SER A 38 -14.61 -10.84 5.21
N ALA A 39 -15.53 -9.92 5.49
CA ALA A 39 -16.44 -9.36 4.49
C ALA A 39 -15.79 -8.28 3.60
N VAL A 40 -14.64 -7.72 3.99
CA VAL A 40 -13.93 -6.69 3.22
C VAL A 40 -13.17 -7.34 2.08
N THR A 41 -13.33 -6.84 0.86
CA THR A 41 -12.62 -7.38 -0.31
C THR A 41 -11.48 -6.48 -0.73
N SER A 42 -10.53 -7.04 -1.49
CA SER A 42 -9.47 -6.30 -2.15
C SER A 42 -10.01 -5.17 -3.03
N GLU A 43 -11.17 -5.35 -3.65
CA GLU A 43 -11.78 -4.34 -4.53
C GLU A 43 -12.23 -3.10 -3.75
N GLN A 44 -12.84 -3.28 -2.56
CA GLN A 44 -13.19 -2.16 -1.68
C GLN A 44 -11.95 -1.40 -1.19
N MET A 45 -10.92 -2.14 -0.80
CA MET A 45 -9.62 -1.58 -0.41
C MET A 45 -8.99 -0.82 -1.57
N ARG A 46 -9.10 -1.37 -2.79
CA ARG A 46 -8.59 -0.73 -4.00
C ARG A 46 -9.32 0.56 -4.32
N THR A 47 -10.64 0.60 -4.14
CA THR A 47 -11.42 1.84 -4.28
C THR A 47 -11.04 2.87 -3.22
N LEU A 48 -10.92 2.46 -1.94
CA LEU A 48 -10.57 3.37 -0.84
C LEU A 48 -9.18 3.98 -1.00
N PHE A 49 -8.17 3.14 -1.24
CA PHE A 49 -6.80 3.60 -1.46
C PHE A 49 -6.61 4.23 -2.86
N GLY A 50 -7.52 3.96 -3.79
CA GLY A 50 -7.57 4.58 -5.12
C GLY A 50 -7.78 6.09 -5.06
N PHE A 51 -8.41 6.59 -3.99
CA PHE A 51 -8.52 8.03 -3.74
C PHE A 51 -7.20 8.67 -3.25
N LEU A 52 -6.29 7.87 -2.67
CA LEU A 52 -4.97 8.32 -2.20
C LEU A 52 -3.90 8.23 -3.30
N GLY A 53 -4.08 7.34 -4.27
CA GLY A 53 -3.19 7.15 -5.41
C GLY A 53 -3.47 5.82 -6.11
N ASP A 54 -2.71 5.53 -7.17
CA ASP A 54 -2.84 4.24 -7.84
C ASP A 54 -2.22 3.11 -6.98
N ILE A 55 -2.94 2.00 -6.89
CA ILE A 55 -2.51 0.82 -6.14
C ILE A 55 -2.04 -0.20 -7.15
N GLU A 56 -0.71 -0.37 -7.19
CA GLU A 56 -0.06 -1.30 -8.10
C GLU A 56 -0.14 -2.73 -7.59
N GLU A 57 0.03 -2.92 -6.27
CA GLU A 57 -0.01 -4.24 -5.64
C GLU A 57 -0.88 -4.23 -4.37
N LEU A 58 -1.70 -5.26 -4.20
CA LEU A 58 -2.47 -5.52 -2.99
C LEU A 58 -2.37 -7.01 -2.66
N ARG A 59 -1.85 -7.32 -1.46
CA ARG A 59 -1.54 -8.69 -1.02
C ARG A 59 -2.19 -8.98 0.32
N LEU A 60 -2.73 -10.19 0.49
CA LEU A 60 -3.26 -10.67 1.77
C LEU A 60 -2.13 -11.20 2.66
N CYS A 61 -2.25 -11.00 3.97
CA CYS A 61 -1.39 -11.57 5.00
C CYS A 61 -2.25 -12.33 6.02
N PRO A 62 -1.96 -13.62 6.32
CA PRO A 62 -0.96 -14.48 5.68
C PRO A 62 -1.31 -14.75 4.19
N PRO A 63 -0.29 -14.94 3.32
CA PRO A 63 -0.56 -15.48 1.99
C PRO A 63 -1.08 -16.90 2.17
N GLU A 64 -2.24 -17.17 1.58
CA GLU A 64 -2.86 -18.51 1.56
C GLU A 64 -2.02 -19.50 0.75
#